data_AF-A0A9R0UBE3-F1
#
_entry.id   AF-A0A9R0UBE3-F1
#
_cell.length_a   1.000
_cell.length_b   1.000
_cell.length_c   1.000
_cell.angle_alpha   90.00
_cell.angle_beta   90.00
_cell.angle_gamma   90.00
#
_symmetry.space_group_name_H-M   'P 1'
#
loop_
_entity.id
_entity.type
_entity.pdbx_description
1 polymer ?
#
loop_
_entity_poly.entity_id
_entity_poly.type
_entity_poly.pdbx_seq_one_letter_code
_entity_poly.pdbx_strand_id
1 'polypeptide(L)'
;MALVVTVLVVSAVARRLDWSAPLCLIVVGVAGSYVPGVPEVHLDPEVVLLGLLPPLLYSAAIQTSLVDFRKNRSAIGLMSVGLVVFTALGVGLVAWAVIPGLPLAGGIALGAVVAPPDAVAASVVARRVGMPRKLIRLLEGESLFNDAAALVALRTAIAALAGSVSLWQVGADFFRAAIGGAVVGLVVGFVAAFIRARMDEPVLDTALSFAVPFIAYIPAEAIHGSGVLAVVIAGLILGHKAPQILSGSTRLASRLNWQTIQFLLENMVFLLIGLQLRRILAEVGESGLSLLTLTWICVAVLGATILTRVLYLIGIGTVKRVKRRFLPGKVKAKIWPWRYSAVIAWAGMRGVVTLAAAFVLPADTPQRAVLVLAAFVVVAGTLAVQGMTLPPLIRRLRLPRPDPAEDALQEAAVLHDMTRAALAKLEEIRQPDDPPEIIQRLRDRLQHRADSAWEQLGRQSALAETPSDAYRRLRLELLEVERNQFLKARASGSADNDVLRKVLERLDIEESMLDRDEAEPDVEGRELRTPAATAGSCKHLAHEWVDKEPSSADSCAACLAEGTTWVHLRMCLKCGNVACCDSSPRRHATRHFHESRHPVMRSFEPGETWRWCFVDKQLG
;
A
#
# COMPACT_ATOMS: atom_id res chain seq x y z
N MET A 1 24.29 -11.67 -10.56
CA MET A 1 24.80 -11.85 -9.18
C MET A 1 25.35 -10.55 -8.59
N ALA A 2 26.38 -9.93 -9.18
CA ALA A 2 26.99 -8.69 -8.64
C ALA A 2 25.95 -7.57 -8.37
N LEU A 3 25.07 -7.26 -9.33
CA LEU A 3 24.01 -6.26 -9.15
C LEU A 3 23.10 -6.55 -7.94
N VAL A 4 22.69 -7.81 -7.76
CA VAL A 4 21.83 -8.23 -6.64
C VAL A 4 22.54 -8.06 -5.31
N VAL A 5 23.81 -8.47 -5.23
CA VAL A 5 24.62 -8.29 -4.02
C VAL A 5 24.79 -6.81 -3.69
N THR A 6 25.10 -5.97 -4.68
CA THR A 6 25.20 -4.51 -4.49
C THR A 6 23.88 -3.93 -3.99
N VAL A 7 22.75 -4.30 -4.60
CA VAL A 7 21.42 -3.87 -4.16
C VAL A 7 21.16 -4.24 -2.70
N LEU A 8 21.45 -5.49 -2.30
CA LEU A 8 21.23 -5.97 -0.94
C LEU A 8 22.10 -5.23 0.07
N VAL A 9 23.41 -5.09 -0.21
CA VAL A 9 24.36 -4.41 0.68
C VAL A 9 24.02 -2.93 0.83
N VAL A 10 23.85 -2.22 -0.28
CA VAL A 10 23.55 -0.77 -0.25
C VAL A 10 22.20 -0.51 0.42
N SER A 11 21.17 -1.32 0.13
CA SER A 11 19.87 -1.16 0.77
C SER A 11 19.90 -1.48 2.27
N ALA A 12 20.68 -2.49 2.69
CA ALA A 12 20.86 -2.81 4.10
C ALA A 12 21.56 -1.66 4.86
N VAL A 13 22.60 -1.08 4.27
CA VAL A 13 23.31 0.08 4.84
C VAL A 13 22.41 1.32 4.86
N ALA A 14 21.70 1.60 3.75
CA ALA A 14 20.79 2.74 3.66
C ALA A 14 19.67 2.66 4.72
N ARG A 15 19.12 1.46 4.98
CA ARG A 15 18.16 1.27 6.07
C ARG A 15 18.75 1.53 7.45
N ARG A 16 19.99 1.12 7.71
CA ARG A 16 20.66 1.40 9.00
C ARG A 16 20.93 2.89 9.23
N LEU A 17 21.11 3.66 8.15
CA LEU A 17 21.39 5.10 8.21
C LEU A 17 20.12 5.96 8.03
N ASP A 18 18.94 5.36 7.96
CA ASP A 18 17.66 6.05 7.64
C ASP A 18 17.69 6.83 6.31
N TRP A 19 18.48 6.38 5.34
CA TRP A 19 18.59 6.97 4.00
C TRP A 19 17.66 6.31 2.98
N SER A 20 17.42 7.01 1.87
CA SER A 20 16.66 6.49 0.73
C SER A 20 17.54 5.52 -0.08
N ALA A 21 17.22 4.23 -0.04
CA ALA A 21 17.95 3.20 -0.79
C ALA A 21 18.04 3.51 -2.30
N PRO A 22 16.96 3.94 -3.01
CA PRO A 22 17.04 4.38 -4.40
C PRO A 22 18.11 5.44 -4.67
N LEU A 23 18.23 6.46 -3.81
CA LEU A 23 19.22 7.52 -3.97
C LEU A 23 20.64 7.00 -3.76
N CYS A 24 20.84 6.18 -2.72
CA CYS A 24 22.13 5.55 -2.47
C CYS A 24 22.57 4.68 -3.65
N LEU A 25 21.64 3.95 -4.27
CA LEU A 25 21.91 3.09 -5.43
C LEU A 25 22.24 3.88 -6.68
N ILE A 26 21.58 5.01 -6.93
CA ILE A 26 21.96 5.92 -8.02
C ILE A 26 23.39 6.41 -7.79
N VAL A 27 23.72 6.90 -6.59
CA VAL A 27 25.07 7.41 -6.28
C VAL A 27 26.13 6.31 -6.43
N VAL A 28 25.87 5.11 -5.92
CA VAL A 28 26.77 3.96 -6.05
C VAL A 28 26.91 3.53 -7.51
N GLY A 29 25.84 3.54 -8.29
CA GLY A 29 25.89 3.27 -9.73
C GLY A 29 26.72 4.31 -10.48
N VAL A 30 26.53 5.60 -10.17
CA VAL A 30 27.33 6.68 -10.75
C VAL A 30 28.80 6.50 -10.41
N ALA A 31 29.14 6.30 -9.14
CA ALA A 31 30.52 6.06 -8.72
C ALA A 31 31.11 4.81 -9.40
N GLY A 32 30.34 3.72 -9.46
CA GLY A 32 30.72 2.47 -10.12
C GLY A 32 30.99 2.62 -11.62
N SER A 33 30.28 3.53 -12.31
CA SER A 33 30.49 3.78 -13.74
C SER A 33 31.88 4.35 -14.10
N TYR A 34 32.60 4.92 -13.12
CA TYR A 34 33.96 5.42 -13.29
C TYR A 34 35.04 4.42 -12.86
N VAL A 35 34.67 3.30 -12.23
CA VAL A 35 35.64 2.30 -11.74
C VAL A 35 36.15 1.45 -12.90
N PRO A 36 37.47 1.35 -13.11
CA PRO A 36 38.04 0.48 -14.14
C PRO A 36 37.72 -0.99 -13.84
N GLY A 37 37.18 -1.71 -14.83
CA GLY A 37 36.78 -3.13 -14.72
C GLY A 37 35.28 -3.36 -14.55
N VAL A 38 34.48 -2.32 -14.31
CA VAL A 38 33.00 -2.42 -14.40
C VAL A 38 32.60 -2.32 -15.87
N PRO A 39 31.89 -3.32 -16.45
CA PRO A 39 31.46 -3.28 -17.84
C PRO A 39 30.41 -2.18 -18.04
N GLU A 40 30.41 -1.56 -19.22
CA GLU A 40 29.35 -0.63 -19.61
C GLU A 40 28.04 -1.40 -19.79
N VAL A 41 27.05 -1.09 -18.94
CA VAL A 41 25.75 -1.77 -18.98
C VAL A 41 24.82 -1.03 -19.93
N HIS A 42 24.52 -1.63 -21.07
CA HIS A 42 23.49 -1.15 -21.98
C HIS A 42 22.12 -1.71 -21.55
N LEU A 43 21.14 -0.82 -21.33
CA LEU A 43 19.76 -1.24 -21.13
C LEU A 43 19.02 -1.07 -22.45
N ASP A 44 18.70 -2.20 -23.07
CA ASP A 44 17.82 -2.18 -24.23
C ASP A 44 16.41 -1.74 -23.80
N PRO A 45 15.75 -0.86 -24.58
CA PRO A 45 14.39 -0.42 -24.29
C PRO A 45 13.41 -1.58 -24.11
N GLU A 46 13.61 -2.66 -24.89
CA GLU A 46 12.80 -3.89 -24.82
C GLU A 46 12.92 -4.59 -23.47
N VAL A 47 14.12 -4.66 -22.88
CA VAL A 47 14.32 -5.27 -21.56
C VAL A 47 13.55 -4.48 -20.50
N VAL A 48 13.48 -3.15 -20.63
CA VAL A 48 12.74 -2.34 -19.68
C VAL A 48 11.23 -2.46 -19.88
N LEU A 49 10.77 -2.37 -21.12
CA LEU A 49 9.34 -2.42 -21.47
C LEU A 49 8.70 -3.80 -21.24
N LEU A 50 9.41 -4.87 -21.59
CA LEU A 50 8.91 -6.24 -21.47
C LEU A 50 9.34 -6.87 -20.15
N GLY A 51 10.58 -6.66 -19.72
CA GLY A 51 11.16 -7.35 -18.56
C GLY A 51 10.84 -6.70 -17.21
N LEU A 52 10.90 -5.37 -17.12
CA LEU A 52 10.81 -4.65 -15.83
C LEU A 52 9.42 -4.10 -15.54
N LEU A 53 8.81 -3.46 -16.55
CA LEU A 53 7.59 -2.69 -16.37
C LEU A 53 6.35 -3.56 -16.06
N PRO A 54 6.07 -4.68 -16.75
CA PRO A 54 4.89 -5.50 -16.47
C PRO A 54 4.87 -6.09 -15.05
N PRO A 55 5.97 -6.68 -14.52
CA PRO A 55 6.00 -7.14 -13.14
C PRO A 55 5.78 -6.03 -12.09
N LEU A 56 6.38 -4.86 -12.29
CA LEU A 56 6.23 -3.72 -11.36
C LEU A 56 4.78 -3.20 -11.31
N LEU A 57 4.15 -3.06 -12.47
CA LEU A 57 2.74 -2.66 -12.54
C LEU A 57 1.82 -3.70 -11.92
N TYR A 58 2.10 -4.98 -12.17
CA TYR A 58 1.32 -6.07 -11.62
C TYR A 58 1.42 -6.12 -10.10
N SER A 59 2.64 -5.98 -9.54
CA SER A 59 2.87 -6.01 -8.10
C SER A 59 2.16 -4.85 -7.39
N ALA A 60 2.09 -3.66 -8.02
CA ALA A 60 1.31 -2.53 -7.53
C ALA A 60 -0.21 -2.78 -7.65
N ALA A 61 -0.67 -3.33 -8.77
CA ALA A 61 -2.07 -3.59 -9.03
C ALA A 61 -2.69 -4.63 -8.10
N ILE A 62 -2.00 -5.75 -7.81
CA ILE A 62 -2.52 -6.81 -6.92
C ILE A 62 -2.67 -6.36 -5.47
N GLN A 63 -1.92 -5.34 -5.05
CA GLN A 63 -1.99 -4.77 -3.70
C GLN A 63 -3.07 -3.69 -3.57
N THR A 64 -3.66 -3.25 -4.69
CA THR A 64 -4.63 -2.17 -4.70
C THR A 64 -6.05 -2.66 -4.36
N SER A 65 -6.70 -2.00 -3.41
CA SER A 65 -8.11 -2.26 -3.08
C SER A 65 -9.07 -1.67 -4.13
N LEU A 66 -9.75 -2.56 -4.85
CA LEU A 66 -10.78 -2.20 -5.83
C LEU A 66 -11.98 -1.47 -5.19
N VAL A 67 -12.28 -1.74 -3.92
CA VAL A 67 -13.35 -1.06 -3.18
C VAL A 67 -13.00 0.40 -2.90
N ASP A 68 -11.77 0.66 -2.46
CA ASP A 68 -11.28 2.01 -2.20
C ASP A 68 -11.11 2.81 -3.50
N PHE A 69 -10.72 2.14 -4.58
CA PHE A 69 -10.68 2.72 -5.92
C PHE A 69 -12.06 3.19 -6.38
N ARG A 70 -13.10 2.33 -6.29
CA ARG A 70 -14.47 2.69 -6.68
C ARG A 70 -15.00 3.90 -5.92
N LYS A 71 -14.73 3.99 -4.61
CA LYS A 71 -15.12 5.13 -3.76
C LYS A 71 -14.49 6.45 -4.23
N ASN A 72 -13.29 6.41 -4.81
CA ASN A 72 -12.50 7.59 -5.20
C ASN A 72 -12.30 7.75 -6.72
N ARG A 73 -13.06 7.03 -7.56
CA ARG A 73 -12.84 6.93 -9.02
C ARG A 73 -12.66 8.26 -9.75
N SER A 74 -13.40 9.29 -9.36
CA SER A 74 -13.34 10.62 -10.00
C SER A 74 -12.07 11.38 -9.63
N ALA A 75 -11.64 11.27 -8.37
CA ALA A 75 -10.39 11.87 -7.91
C ALA A 75 -9.19 11.15 -8.53
N ILE A 76 -9.21 9.81 -8.55
CA ILE A 76 -8.15 9.00 -9.14
C ILE A 76 -8.07 9.23 -10.65
N GLY A 77 -9.18 9.22 -11.38
CA GLY A 77 -9.18 9.48 -12.82
C GLY A 77 -8.64 10.88 -13.18
N LEU A 78 -9.02 11.90 -12.40
CA LEU A 78 -8.51 13.26 -12.59
C LEU A 78 -7.01 13.35 -12.32
N MET A 79 -6.51 12.68 -11.29
CA MET A 79 -5.08 12.65 -10.95
C MET A 79 -4.25 11.74 -11.87
N SER A 80 -4.81 10.66 -12.39
CA SER A 80 -4.06 9.68 -13.19
C SER A 80 -3.98 10.06 -14.66
N VAL A 81 -5.06 10.61 -15.23
CA VAL A 81 -5.09 11.00 -16.66
C VAL A 81 -4.94 12.51 -16.81
N GLY A 82 -5.74 13.28 -16.06
CA GLY A 82 -5.78 14.73 -16.20
C GLY A 82 -4.46 15.42 -15.84
N LEU A 83 -3.84 15.01 -14.73
CA LEU A 83 -2.52 15.53 -14.35
C LEU A 83 -1.45 15.13 -15.36
N VAL A 84 -1.46 13.88 -15.86
CA VAL A 84 -0.45 13.41 -16.82
C VAL A 84 -0.48 14.22 -18.10
N VAL A 85 -1.68 14.44 -18.68
CA VAL A 85 -1.82 15.28 -19.86
C VAL A 85 -1.38 16.71 -19.58
N PHE A 86 -1.76 17.27 -18.42
CA PHE A 86 -1.36 18.63 -18.04
C PHE A 86 0.16 18.78 -17.88
N THR A 87 0.82 17.83 -17.23
CA THR A 87 2.28 17.82 -17.06
C THR A 87 2.98 17.56 -18.39
N ALA A 88 2.48 16.66 -19.23
CA ALA A 88 3.06 16.40 -20.54
C ALA A 88 3.07 17.64 -21.45
N LEU A 89 1.95 18.37 -21.49
CA LEU A 89 1.86 19.63 -22.23
C LEU A 89 2.69 20.74 -21.57
N GLY A 90 2.60 20.90 -20.25
CA GLY A 90 3.29 21.98 -19.54
C GLY A 90 4.81 21.84 -19.58
N VAL A 91 5.33 20.64 -19.29
CA VAL A 91 6.77 20.36 -19.40
C VAL A 91 7.19 20.35 -20.87
N GLY A 92 6.36 19.84 -21.78
CA GLY A 92 6.69 19.81 -23.20
C GLY A 92 6.84 21.19 -23.83
N LEU A 93 5.99 22.14 -23.44
CA LEU A 93 6.13 23.55 -23.85
C LEU A 93 7.43 24.17 -23.33
N VAL A 94 7.81 23.88 -22.08
CA VAL A 94 9.07 24.37 -21.49
C VAL A 94 10.27 23.73 -22.19
N ALA A 95 10.24 22.43 -22.43
CA ALA A 95 11.30 21.71 -23.14
C ALA A 95 11.48 22.24 -24.56
N TRP A 96 10.39 22.43 -25.29
CA TRP A 96 10.39 23.05 -26.61
C TRP A 96 10.99 24.47 -26.62
N ALA A 97 10.68 25.27 -25.59
CA ALA A 97 11.18 26.64 -25.50
C ALA A 97 12.67 26.74 -25.12
N VAL A 98 13.18 25.81 -24.30
CA VAL A 98 14.53 25.89 -23.72
C VAL A 98 15.56 25.04 -24.49
N ILE A 99 15.13 23.99 -25.21
CA ILE A 99 16.02 23.11 -25.99
C ILE A 99 16.06 23.60 -27.45
N PRO A 100 17.20 24.14 -27.92
CA PRO A 100 17.30 24.66 -29.27
C PRO A 100 17.10 23.56 -30.33
N GLY A 101 16.22 23.81 -31.30
CA GLY A 101 15.97 22.90 -32.42
C GLY A 101 15.12 21.67 -32.08
N LEU A 102 14.52 21.61 -30.89
CA LEU A 102 13.59 20.54 -30.52
C LEU A 102 12.19 20.84 -31.09
N PRO A 103 11.56 19.92 -31.84
CA PRO A 103 10.16 20.07 -32.23
C PRO A 103 9.21 19.96 -31.03
N LEU A 104 8.04 20.61 -31.10
CA LEU A 104 7.06 20.58 -30.01
C LEU A 104 6.65 19.16 -29.62
N ALA A 105 6.52 18.26 -30.61
CA ALA A 105 6.25 16.84 -30.37
C ALA A 105 7.35 16.17 -29.53
N GLY A 106 8.62 16.49 -29.76
CA GLY A 106 9.74 15.99 -28.93
C GLY A 106 9.70 16.55 -27.51
N GLY A 107 9.30 17.81 -27.36
CA GLY A 107 9.02 18.41 -26.04
C GLY A 107 7.90 17.66 -25.31
N ILE A 108 6.74 17.47 -25.95
CA ILE A 108 5.61 16.73 -25.38
C ILE A 108 5.98 15.29 -25.06
N ALA A 109 6.84 14.65 -25.86
CA ALA A 109 7.38 13.32 -25.57
C ALA A 109 8.16 13.32 -24.26
N LEU A 110 9.09 14.26 -24.05
CA LEU A 110 9.79 14.42 -22.76
C LEU A 110 8.82 14.72 -21.62
N GLY A 111 7.81 15.56 -21.85
CA GLY A 111 6.79 15.85 -20.88
C GLY A 111 6.01 14.59 -20.46
N ALA A 112 5.63 13.74 -21.42
CA ALA A 112 4.93 12.48 -21.17
C ALA A 112 5.82 11.49 -20.40
N VAL A 113 7.12 11.44 -20.72
CA VAL A 113 8.13 10.65 -20.02
C VAL A 113 8.21 11.00 -18.53
N VAL A 114 8.22 12.29 -18.17
CA VAL A 114 8.38 12.76 -16.78
C VAL A 114 7.07 13.03 -16.03
N ALA A 115 5.94 12.88 -16.71
CA ALA A 115 4.61 13.11 -16.14
C ALA A 115 4.20 12.12 -15.03
N PRO A 116 4.42 10.80 -15.16
CA PRO A 116 3.92 9.84 -14.17
C PRO A 116 4.76 9.91 -12.87
N PRO A 117 4.14 10.21 -11.71
CA PRO A 117 4.81 10.06 -10.43
C PRO A 117 4.95 8.57 -10.02
N ASP A 118 6.03 8.26 -9.31
CA ASP A 118 6.23 7.01 -8.59
C ASP A 118 5.63 7.11 -7.19
N ALA A 119 4.42 6.57 -7.04
CA ALA A 119 3.75 6.56 -5.76
C ALA A 119 4.30 5.51 -4.80
N VAL A 120 5.08 4.52 -5.25
CA VAL A 120 5.68 3.53 -4.35
C VAL A 120 6.77 4.20 -3.54
N ALA A 121 7.68 4.92 -4.20
CA ALA A 121 8.69 5.72 -3.51
C ALA A 121 8.03 6.74 -2.56
N ALA A 122 6.95 7.39 -3.00
CA ALA A 122 6.20 8.35 -2.19
C ALA A 122 5.50 7.73 -1.00
N SER A 123 4.85 6.58 -1.17
CA SER A 123 4.11 5.91 -0.11
C SER A 123 5.03 5.35 0.96
N VAL A 124 6.22 4.84 0.60
CA VAL A 124 7.21 4.34 1.56
C VAL A 124 7.70 5.48 2.47
N VAL A 125 8.10 6.62 1.89
CA VAL A 125 8.51 7.80 2.67
C VAL A 125 7.34 8.35 3.49
N ALA A 126 6.15 8.42 2.89
CA ALA A 126 4.93 8.91 3.54
C ALA A 126 4.50 8.05 4.75
N ARG A 127 4.55 6.73 4.61
CA ARG A 127 4.21 5.76 5.68
C ARG A 127 5.15 5.92 6.87
N ARG A 128 6.47 6.04 6.63
CA ARG A 128 7.47 6.23 7.69
C ARG A 128 7.25 7.49 8.54
N VAL A 129 6.70 8.56 7.95
CA VAL A 129 6.49 9.86 8.65
C VAL A 129 5.07 9.97 9.24
N GLY A 130 4.24 8.94 9.05
CA GLY A 130 2.86 8.90 9.57
C GLY A 130 1.89 9.75 8.75
N MET A 131 1.98 9.76 7.42
CA MET A 131 0.97 10.41 6.59
C MET A 131 -0.40 9.71 6.73
N PRO A 132 -1.55 10.44 6.77
CA PRO A 132 -2.85 9.79 6.88
C PRO A 132 -3.13 8.81 5.74
N ARG A 133 -3.66 7.62 6.06
CA ARG A 133 -3.93 6.49 5.12
C ARG A 133 -4.72 6.90 3.86
N LYS A 134 -5.66 7.82 4.02
CA LYS A 134 -6.47 8.40 2.93
C LYS A 134 -5.64 9.15 1.88
N LEU A 135 -4.53 9.78 2.27
CA LEU A 135 -3.59 10.41 1.34
C LEU A 135 -2.73 9.37 0.65
N ILE A 136 -2.20 8.41 1.41
CA ILE A 136 -1.37 7.32 0.89
C ILE A 136 -2.14 6.54 -0.18
N ARG A 137 -3.40 6.15 0.11
CA ARG A 137 -4.28 5.48 -0.87
C ARG A 137 -4.56 6.31 -2.12
N LEU A 138 -4.62 7.64 -1.99
CA LEU A 138 -4.82 8.52 -3.14
C LEU A 138 -3.55 8.58 -4.01
N LEU A 139 -2.37 8.62 -3.39
CA LEU A 139 -1.08 8.57 -4.07
C LEU A 139 -0.87 7.21 -4.76
N GLU A 140 -1.08 6.10 -4.05
CA GLU A 140 -0.99 4.76 -4.65
C GLU A 140 -1.98 4.60 -5.81
N GLY A 141 -3.19 5.14 -5.65
CA GLY A 141 -4.23 5.14 -6.68
C GLY A 141 -3.89 5.92 -7.94
N GLU A 142 -3.16 7.05 -7.87
CA GLU A 142 -2.75 7.79 -9.08
C GLU A 142 -1.73 7.03 -9.92
N SER A 143 -0.85 6.24 -9.29
CA SER A 143 0.24 5.53 -9.96
C SER A 143 -0.17 4.31 -10.78
N LEU A 144 -1.42 3.89 -10.71
CA LEU A 144 -1.88 2.70 -11.43
C LEU A 144 -2.18 2.98 -12.90
N PHE A 145 -2.70 4.17 -13.21
CA PHE A 145 -3.16 4.52 -14.55
C PHE A 145 -2.35 5.66 -15.18
N ASN A 146 -1.55 6.38 -14.39
CA ASN A 146 -0.66 7.43 -14.89
C ASN A 146 0.34 6.89 -15.92
N ASP A 147 0.91 5.70 -15.69
CA ASP A 147 1.90 5.07 -16.55
C ASP A 147 1.28 4.72 -17.90
N ALA A 148 0.03 4.24 -17.90
CA ALA A 148 -0.72 3.95 -19.11
C ALA A 148 -0.99 5.24 -19.89
N ALA A 149 -1.47 6.28 -19.21
CA ALA A 149 -1.73 7.58 -19.83
C ALA A 149 -0.43 8.22 -20.37
N ALA A 150 0.68 8.08 -19.65
CA ALA A 150 1.99 8.61 -20.01
C ALA A 150 2.56 7.92 -21.25
N LEU A 151 2.54 6.59 -21.31
CA LEU A 151 3.02 5.86 -22.49
C LEU A 151 2.16 6.10 -23.72
N VAL A 152 0.84 6.24 -23.57
CA VAL A 152 -0.01 6.59 -24.71
C VAL A 152 0.28 8.01 -25.20
N ALA A 153 0.44 8.98 -24.28
CA ALA A 153 0.84 10.34 -24.63
C ALA A 153 2.23 10.37 -25.31
N LEU A 154 3.17 9.56 -24.84
CA LEU A 154 4.51 9.41 -25.42
C LEU A 154 4.44 8.84 -26.84
N ARG A 155 3.73 7.74 -27.06
CA ARG A 155 3.55 7.14 -28.40
C ARG A 155 2.89 8.10 -29.37
N THR A 156 1.90 8.85 -28.89
CA THR A 156 1.25 9.90 -29.67
C THR A 156 2.26 10.98 -30.08
N ALA A 157 3.09 11.42 -29.14
CA ALA A 157 4.12 12.42 -29.40
C ALA A 157 5.19 11.90 -30.39
N ILE A 158 5.58 10.63 -30.28
CA ILE A 158 6.48 9.97 -31.24
C ILE A 158 5.84 9.90 -32.63
N ALA A 159 4.56 9.50 -32.74
CA ALA A 159 3.86 9.48 -34.00
C ALA A 159 3.79 10.88 -34.64
N ALA A 160 3.65 11.93 -33.82
CA ALA A 160 3.67 13.32 -34.26
C ALA A 160 5.06 13.83 -34.67
N LEU A 161 6.15 13.15 -34.30
CA LEU A 161 7.48 13.41 -34.84
C LEU A 161 7.63 12.85 -36.26
N ALA A 162 6.97 11.73 -36.55
CA ALA A 162 7.01 11.07 -37.86
C ALA A 162 6.10 11.74 -38.90
N GLY A 163 5.18 12.62 -38.50
CA GLY A 163 4.30 13.35 -39.41
C GLY A 163 3.19 14.14 -38.71
N SER A 164 2.32 14.78 -39.49
CA SER A 164 1.18 15.51 -38.95
C SER A 164 0.11 14.54 -38.44
N VAL A 165 -0.17 14.57 -37.14
CA VAL A 165 -1.24 13.78 -36.52
C VAL A 165 -2.40 14.71 -36.16
N SER A 166 -3.62 14.34 -36.53
CA SER A 166 -4.80 15.11 -36.12
C SER A 166 -5.19 14.83 -34.67
N LEU A 167 -5.66 15.85 -33.95
CA LEU A 167 -6.18 15.72 -32.57
C LEU A 167 -7.26 14.63 -32.43
N TRP A 168 -8.07 14.42 -33.46
CA TRP A 168 -9.10 13.38 -33.47
C TRP A 168 -8.52 11.97 -33.55
N GLN A 169 -7.49 11.77 -34.38
CA GLN A 169 -6.78 10.48 -34.47
C GLN A 169 -6.10 10.14 -33.14
N VAL A 170 -5.45 11.12 -32.50
CA VAL A 170 -4.87 10.96 -31.16
C VAL A 170 -5.92 10.47 -30.15
N GLY A 171 -7.08 11.12 -30.12
CA GLY A 171 -8.18 10.72 -29.24
C GLY A 171 -8.66 9.30 -29.55
N ALA A 172 -8.87 8.98 -30.82
CA ALA A 172 -9.34 7.66 -31.25
C ALA A 172 -8.34 6.54 -30.93
N ASP A 173 -7.05 6.77 -31.16
CA ASP A 173 -5.99 5.81 -30.87
C ASP A 173 -5.82 5.61 -29.35
N PHE A 174 -5.95 6.68 -28.57
CA PHE A 174 -6.00 6.59 -27.11
C PHE A 174 -7.17 5.70 -26.64
N PHE A 175 -8.38 5.93 -27.16
CA PHE A 175 -9.55 5.13 -26.81
C PHE A 175 -9.41 3.68 -27.27
N ARG A 176 -8.88 3.43 -28.47
CA ARG A 176 -8.63 2.08 -28.98
C ARG A 176 -7.61 1.35 -28.12
N ALA A 177 -6.50 2.00 -27.78
CA ALA A 177 -5.48 1.43 -26.90
C ALA A 177 -6.04 1.12 -25.51
N ALA A 178 -6.81 2.04 -24.94
CA ALA A 178 -7.43 1.87 -23.63
C ALA A 178 -8.47 0.73 -23.61
N ILE A 179 -9.35 0.66 -24.61
CA ILE A 179 -10.35 -0.42 -24.70
C ILE A 179 -9.67 -1.76 -24.95
N GLY A 180 -8.73 -1.83 -25.90
CA GLY A 180 -7.99 -3.06 -26.21
C GLY A 180 -7.24 -3.59 -24.99
N GLY A 181 -6.51 -2.73 -24.28
CA GLY A 181 -5.85 -3.09 -23.02
C GLY A 181 -6.84 -3.55 -21.95
N ALA A 182 -7.97 -2.86 -21.80
CA ALA A 182 -8.98 -3.23 -20.82
C ALA A 182 -9.64 -4.57 -21.09
N VAL A 183 -9.98 -4.86 -22.35
CA VAL A 183 -10.58 -6.14 -22.75
C VAL A 183 -9.60 -7.28 -22.52
N VAL A 184 -8.34 -7.16 -22.97
CA VAL A 184 -7.31 -8.18 -22.75
C VAL A 184 -7.07 -8.40 -21.25
N GLY A 185 -6.93 -7.32 -20.47
CA GLY A 185 -6.75 -7.41 -19.03
C GLY A 185 -7.92 -8.08 -18.30
N LEU A 186 -9.16 -7.81 -18.73
CA LEU A 186 -10.36 -8.49 -18.21
C LEU A 186 -10.30 -9.99 -18.49
N VAL A 187 -10.05 -10.37 -19.75
CA VAL A 187 -9.97 -11.77 -20.18
C VAL A 187 -8.88 -12.51 -19.41
N VAL A 188 -7.65 -11.98 -19.41
CA VAL A 188 -6.51 -12.59 -18.72
C VAL A 188 -6.76 -12.66 -17.22
N GLY A 189 -7.29 -11.60 -16.60
CA GLY A 189 -7.61 -11.57 -15.18
C GLY A 189 -8.63 -12.63 -14.77
N PHE A 190 -9.70 -12.82 -15.55
CA PHE A 190 -10.71 -13.84 -15.26
C PHE A 190 -10.23 -15.27 -15.53
N VAL A 191 -9.50 -15.48 -16.63
CA VAL A 191 -8.92 -16.79 -16.96
C VAL A 191 -7.89 -17.20 -15.91
N ALA A 192 -6.97 -16.29 -15.55
CA ALA A 192 -6.01 -16.54 -14.49
C ALA A 192 -6.71 -16.79 -13.14
N ALA A 193 -7.77 -16.06 -12.81
CA ALA A 193 -8.53 -16.31 -11.58
C ALA A 193 -9.19 -17.69 -11.58
N PHE A 194 -9.73 -18.13 -12.72
CA PHE A 194 -10.35 -19.44 -12.88
C PHE A 194 -9.36 -20.59 -12.74
N ILE A 195 -8.15 -20.42 -13.29
CA ILE A 195 -7.05 -21.39 -13.18
C ILE A 195 -6.54 -21.44 -11.74
N ARG A 196 -6.25 -20.28 -11.14
CA ARG A 196 -5.75 -20.18 -9.77
C ARG A 196 -6.73 -20.72 -8.73
N ALA A 197 -8.03 -20.59 -8.96
CA ALA A 197 -9.07 -21.18 -8.11
C ALA A 197 -9.07 -22.72 -8.09
N ARG A 198 -8.31 -23.37 -8.98
CA ARG A 198 -8.13 -24.85 -9.04
C ARG A 198 -6.73 -25.29 -8.62
N MET A 199 -5.88 -24.37 -8.19
CA MET A 199 -4.50 -24.64 -7.78
C MET A 199 -4.41 -24.59 -6.26
N ASP A 200 -4.11 -25.74 -5.65
CA ASP A 200 -3.89 -25.81 -4.19
C ASP A 200 -2.41 -25.64 -3.80
N GLU A 201 -1.47 -25.87 -4.74
CA GLU A 201 -0.03 -25.73 -4.50
C GLU A 201 0.45 -24.26 -4.58
N PRO A 202 1.04 -23.72 -3.49
CA PRO A 202 1.54 -22.33 -3.47
C PRO A 202 2.61 -22.02 -4.52
N VAL A 203 3.44 -23.01 -4.88
CA VAL A 203 4.55 -22.83 -5.83
C VAL A 203 4.02 -22.65 -7.25
N LEU A 204 3.09 -23.50 -7.69
CA LEU A 204 2.46 -23.40 -9.01
C LEU A 204 1.68 -22.10 -9.16
N ASP A 205 0.92 -21.70 -8.14
CA ASP A 205 0.19 -20.43 -8.11
C ASP A 205 1.14 -19.23 -8.23
N THR A 206 2.24 -19.25 -7.47
CA THR A 206 3.26 -18.19 -7.53
C THR A 206 3.90 -18.12 -8.92
N ALA A 207 4.30 -19.26 -9.49
CA ALA A 207 4.89 -19.33 -10.81
C ALA A 207 3.94 -18.80 -11.89
N LEU A 208 2.66 -19.20 -11.85
CA LEU A 208 1.63 -18.65 -12.73
C LEU A 208 1.50 -17.14 -12.53
N SER A 209 1.52 -16.66 -11.28
CA SER A 209 1.42 -15.23 -10.99
C SER A 209 2.53 -14.43 -11.65
N PHE A 210 3.77 -14.94 -11.72
CA PHE A 210 4.87 -14.30 -12.44
C PHE A 210 4.67 -14.26 -13.95
N ALA A 211 3.96 -15.23 -14.54
CA ALA A 211 3.67 -15.24 -15.96
C ALA A 211 2.53 -14.29 -16.36
N VAL A 212 1.52 -14.10 -15.49
CA VAL A 212 0.35 -13.24 -15.75
C VAL A 212 0.68 -11.85 -16.31
N PRO A 213 1.63 -11.06 -15.76
CA PRO A 213 1.94 -9.75 -16.32
C PRO A 213 2.37 -9.81 -17.79
N PHE A 214 3.18 -10.80 -18.17
CA PHE A 214 3.64 -10.95 -19.56
C PHE A 214 2.50 -11.44 -20.47
N ILE A 215 1.67 -12.38 -19.98
CA ILE A 215 0.49 -12.90 -20.68
C ILE A 215 -0.56 -11.80 -20.90
N ALA A 216 -0.65 -10.81 -20.00
CA ALA A 216 -1.52 -9.65 -20.19
C ALA A 216 -0.90 -8.61 -21.13
N TYR A 217 0.39 -8.33 -20.97
CA TYR A 217 1.08 -7.25 -21.69
C TYR A 217 1.26 -7.57 -23.18
N ILE A 218 1.83 -8.73 -23.51
CA ILE A 218 2.26 -9.06 -24.87
C ILE A 218 1.08 -9.12 -25.86
N PRO A 219 -0.03 -9.83 -25.58
CA PRO A 219 -1.16 -9.88 -26.51
C PRO A 219 -1.85 -8.54 -26.66
N ALA A 220 -1.91 -7.74 -25.58
CA ALA A 220 -2.47 -6.39 -25.65
C ALA A 220 -1.66 -5.50 -26.58
N GLU A 221 -0.33 -5.51 -26.47
CA GLU A 221 0.53 -4.75 -27.38
C GLU A 221 0.43 -5.25 -28.83
N ALA A 222 0.30 -6.57 -29.04
CA ALA A 222 0.17 -7.16 -30.38
C ALA A 222 -1.09 -6.70 -31.13
N ILE A 223 -2.17 -6.35 -30.41
CA ILE A 223 -3.40 -5.79 -31.00
C ILE A 223 -3.45 -4.26 -30.97
N HIS A 224 -2.30 -3.60 -30.74
CA HIS A 224 -2.18 -2.15 -30.53
C HIS A 224 -3.03 -1.62 -29.35
N GLY A 225 -3.33 -2.50 -28.39
CA GLY A 225 -3.86 -2.17 -27.08
C GLY A 225 -2.77 -1.66 -26.14
N SER A 226 -3.16 -1.07 -25.00
CA SER A 226 -2.23 -0.71 -23.94
C SER A 226 -1.88 -1.92 -23.08
N GLY A 227 -0.66 -2.45 -23.21
CA GLY A 227 -0.17 -3.57 -22.40
C GLY A 227 -0.14 -3.24 -20.91
N VAL A 228 0.26 -2.02 -20.56
CA VAL A 228 0.24 -1.50 -19.18
C VAL A 228 -1.17 -1.59 -18.58
N LEU A 229 -2.18 -1.10 -19.30
CA LEU A 229 -3.55 -1.12 -18.82
C LEU A 229 -4.08 -2.56 -18.68
N ALA A 230 -3.70 -3.47 -19.58
CA ALA A 230 -4.05 -4.88 -19.49
C ALA A 230 -3.50 -5.53 -18.21
N VAL A 231 -2.22 -5.29 -17.90
CA VAL A 231 -1.57 -5.77 -16.68
C VAL A 231 -2.25 -5.23 -15.43
N VAL A 232 -2.52 -3.93 -15.39
CA VAL A 232 -3.16 -3.26 -14.24
C VAL A 232 -4.55 -3.83 -14.00
N ILE A 233 -5.37 -4.00 -15.04
CA ILE A 233 -6.72 -4.56 -14.91
C ILE A 233 -6.68 -6.02 -14.48
N ALA A 234 -5.80 -6.84 -15.06
CA ALA A 234 -5.62 -8.23 -14.65
C ALA A 234 -5.18 -8.33 -13.18
N GLY A 235 -4.22 -7.51 -12.76
CA GLY A 235 -3.75 -7.41 -11.39
C GLY A 235 -4.83 -6.98 -10.39
N LEU A 236 -5.64 -5.97 -10.73
CA LEU A 236 -6.75 -5.50 -9.89
C LEU A 236 -7.83 -6.58 -9.70
N ILE A 237 -8.16 -7.34 -10.74
CA ILE A 237 -9.13 -8.44 -10.67
C ILE A 237 -8.59 -9.56 -9.77
N LEU A 238 -7.34 -9.97 -9.98
CA LEU A 238 -6.70 -11.05 -9.23
C LEU A 238 -6.52 -10.66 -7.76
N GLY A 239 -6.06 -9.45 -7.48
CA GLY A 239 -5.94 -8.92 -6.11
C GLY A 239 -7.28 -8.88 -5.39
N HIS A 240 -8.36 -8.47 -6.08
CA HIS A 240 -9.70 -8.44 -5.50
C HIS A 240 -10.27 -9.85 -5.22
N LYS A 241 -10.04 -10.82 -6.12
CA LYS A 241 -10.53 -12.20 -5.96
C LYS A 241 -9.67 -13.08 -5.07
N ALA A 242 -8.41 -12.70 -4.80
CA ALA A 242 -7.46 -13.52 -4.04
C ALA A 242 -8.01 -14.06 -2.70
N PRO A 243 -8.74 -13.30 -1.86
CA PRO A 243 -9.29 -13.83 -0.60
C PRO A 243 -10.34 -14.94 -0.77
N GLN A 244 -11.01 -15.00 -1.93
CA GLN A 244 -12.07 -15.95 -2.23
C GLN A 244 -11.57 -17.22 -2.91
N ILE A 245 -10.49 -17.11 -3.71
CA ILE A 245 -10.03 -18.20 -4.58
C ILE A 245 -8.72 -18.86 -4.13
N LEU A 246 -7.91 -18.18 -3.31
CA LEU A 246 -6.61 -18.70 -2.87
C LEU A 246 -6.66 -19.13 -1.42
N SER A 247 -5.94 -20.21 -1.08
CA SER A 247 -5.71 -20.63 0.30
C SER A 247 -4.85 -19.61 1.08
N GLY A 248 -4.85 -19.70 2.40
CA GLY A 248 -4.06 -18.80 3.26
C GLY A 248 -2.55 -18.86 2.98
N SER A 249 -2.00 -20.07 2.83
CA SER A 249 -0.59 -20.31 2.51
C SER A 249 -0.21 -19.76 1.14
N THR A 250 -1.05 -19.98 0.13
CA THR A 250 -0.83 -19.45 -1.23
C THR A 250 -0.83 -17.93 -1.26
N ARG A 251 -1.76 -17.27 -0.53
CA ARG A 251 -1.77 -15.80 -0.41
C ARG A 251 -0.52 -15.26 0.29
N LEU A 252 -0.04 -15.94 1.34
CA LEU A 252 1.16 -15.54 2.06
C LEU A 252 2.41 -15.67 1.18
N ALA A 253 2.58 -16.83 0.53
CA ALA A 253 3.69 -17.09 -0.38
C ALA A 253 3.72 -16.09 -1.54
N SER A 254 2.59 -15.86 -2.21
CA SER A 254 2.49 -14.90 -3.32
C SER A 254 2.84 -13.48 -2.87
N ARG A 255 2.34 -13.03 -1.70
CA ARG A 255 2.67 -11.71 -1.15
C ARG A 255 4.16 -11.54 -0.88
N LEU A 256 4.79 -12.49 -0.20
CA LEU A 256 6.21 -12.44 0.13
C LEU A 256 7.06 -12.42 -1.15
N ASN A 257 6.79 -13.32 -2.09
CA ASN A 257 7.51 -13.42 -3.34
C ASN A 257 7.41 -12.14 -4.19
N TRP A 258 6.21 -11.55 -4.29
CA TRP A 258 6.02 -10.29 -5.00
C TRP A 258 6.70 -9.10 -4.32
N GLN A 259 6.68 -9.02 -2.99
CA GLN A 259 7.43 -8.00 -2.25
C GLN A 259 8.94 -8.12 -2.50
N THR A 260 9.48 -9.34 -2.52
CA THR A 260 10.90 -9.60 -2.80
C THR A 260 11.27 -9.20 -4.23
N ILE A 261 10.48 -9.61 -5.23
CA ILE A 261 10.74 -9.27 -6.63
C ILE A 261 10.60 -7.77 -6.88
N GLN A 262 9.55 -7.14 -6.37
CA GLN A 262 9.37 -5.70 -6.48
C GLN A 262 10.57 -4.95 -5.90
N PHE A 263 11.00 -5.31 -4.68
CA PHE A 263 12.18 -4.73 -4.05
C PHE A 263 13.44 -4.89 -4.91
N LEU A 264 13.68 -6.08 -5.47
CA LEU A 264 14.86 -6.33 -6.31
C LEU A 264 14.79 -5.55 -7.63
N LEU A 265 13.66 -5.57 -8.32
CA LEU A 265 13.49 -4.90 -9.60
C LEU A 265 13.61 -3.38 -9.46
N GLU A 266 12.90 -2.76 -8.52
CA GLU A 266 12.95 -1.30 -8.30
C GLU A 266 14.38 -0.83 -8.02
N ASN A 267 15.05 -1.47 -7.06
CA ASN A 267 16.39 -1.07 -6.64
C ASN A 267 17.46 -1.41 -7.69
N MET A 268 17.32 -2.53 -8.40
CA MET A 268 18.23 -2.86 -9.49
C MET A 268 18.13 -1.82 -10.60
N VAL A 269 16.92 -1.33 -10.91
CA VAL A 269 16.79 -0.25 -11.89
C VAL A 269 17.51 0.99 -11.42
N PHE A 270 17.31 1.49 -10.20
CA PHE A 270 18.04 2.67 -9.71
C PHE A 270 19.56 2.53 -9.78
N LEU A 271 20.10 1.34 -9.52
CA LEU A 271 21.53 1.05 -9.69
C LEU A 271 21.97 1.11 -11.16
N LEU A 272 21.23 0.46 -12.05
CA LEU A 272 21.50 0.44 -13.50
C LEU A 272 21.43 1.85 -14.11
N ILE A 273 20.47 2.65 -13.64
CA ILE A 273 20.33 4.06 -14.00
C ILE A 273 21.59 4.85 -13.64
N GLY A 274 22.09 4.68 -12.42
CA GLY A 274 23.34 5.32 -12.00
C GLY A 274 24.54 4.90 -12.86
N LEU A 275 24.65 3.60 -13.19
CA LEU A 275 25.72 3.06 -14.01
C LEU A 275 25.76 3.66 -15.44
N GLN A 276 24.62 4.10 -15.96
CA GLN A 276 24.52 4.68 -17.30
C GLN A 276 24.84 6.16 -17.38
N LEU A 277 24.90 6.88 -16.26
CA LEU A 277 25.07 8.34 -16.27
C LEU A 277 26.31 8.78 -17.04
N ARG A 278 27.45 8.09 -16.86
CA ARG A 278 28.70 8.41 -17.54
C ARG A 278 28.55 8.38 -19.06
N ARG A 279 27.87 7.38 -19.59
CA ARG A 279 27.61 7.25 -21.02
C ARG A 279 26.66 8.35 -21.52
N ILE A 280 25.58 8.63 -20.79
CA ILE A 280 24.64 9.71 -21.14
C ILE A 280 25.38 11.05 -21.22
N LEU A 281 26.29 11.32 -20.27
CA LEU A 281 27.10 12.54 -20.29
C LEU A 281 28.07 12.58 -21.47
N ALA A 282 28.65 11.44 -21.88
CA ALA A 282 29.48 11.35 -23.07
C ALA A 282 28.70 11.63 -24.37
N GLU A 283 27.53 11.01 -24.54
CA GLU A 283 26.64 11.22 -25.71
C GLU A 283 26.14 12.67 -25.78
N VAL A 284 25.86 13.30 -24.63
CA VAL A 284 25.47 14.71 -24.58
C VAL A 284 26.64 15.64 -24.92
N GLY A 285 27.88 15.27 -24.61
CA GLY A 285 29.07 16.04 -24.99
C GLY A 285 29.20 16.26 -26.50
N GLU A 286 28.67 15.35 -27.31
CA GLU A 286 28.66 15.43 -28.77
C GLU A 286 27.58 16.38 -29.33
N SER A 287 26.62 16.81 -28.51
CA SER A 287 25.50 17.66 -28.94
C SER A 287 25.90 19.12 -29.26
N GLY A 288 27.13 19.53 -28.94
CA GLY A 288 27.64 20.88 -29.17
C GLY A 288 27.06 21.97 -28.24
N LEU A 289 26.22 21.59 -27.27
CA LEU A 289 25.65 22.52 -26.29
C LEU A 289 26.64 22.81 -25.15
N SER A 290 26.66 24.06 -24.68
CA SER A 290 27.48 24.43 -23.53
C SER A 290 26.98 23.74 -22.25
N LEU A 291 27.89 23.46 -21.31
CA LEU A 291 27.55 22.88 -20.01
C LEU A 291 26.53 23.75 -19.24
N LEU A 292 26.63 25.08 -19.38
CA LEU A 292 25.71 26.02 -18.77
C LEU A 292 24.30 25.88 -19.35
N THR A 293 24.17 25.78 -20.68
CA THR A 293 22.89 25.56 -21.37
C THR A 293 22.26 24.23 -20.93
N LEU A 294 23.06 23.17 -20.86
CA LEU A 294 22.60 21.85 -20.44
C LEU A 294 22.08 21.84 -19.01
N THR A 295 22.80 22.52 -18.11
CA THR A 295 22.39 22.68 -16.71
C THR A 295 21.07 23.44 -16.62
N TRP A 296 20.93 24.53 -17.38
CA TRP A 296 19.68 25.30 -17.44
C TRP A 296 18.50 24.49 -17.99
N ILE A 297 18.70 23.70 -19.06
CA ILE A 297 17.68 22.80 -19.59
C ILE A 297 17.20 21.84 -18.49
N CYS A 298 18.13 21.15 -17.83
CA CYS A 298 17.80 20.19 -16.79
C CYS A 298 17.07 20.84 -15.60
N VAL A 299 17.53 22.01 -15.14
CA VAL A 299 16.90 22.76 -14.05
C VAL A 299 15.51 23.27 -14.45
N ALA A 300 15.35 23.77 -15.69
CA ALA A 300 14.06 24.24 -16.19
C ALA A 300 13.04 23.11 -16.32
N VAL A 301 13.44 21.96 -16.87
CA VAL A 301 12.58 20.76 -16.97
C VAL A 301 12.22 20.23 -15.58
N LEU A 302 13.18 20.13 -14.66
CA LEU A 302 12.92 19.74 -13.27
C LEU A 302 11.94 20.70 -12.58
N GLY A 303 12.19 22.00 -12.69
CA GLY A 303 11.34 23.04 -12.14
C GLY A 303 9.92 23.00 -12.70
N ALA A 304 9.77 22.90 -14.02
CA ALA A 304 8.48 22.76 -14.70
C ALA A 304 7.74 21.48 -14.26
N THR A 305 8.46 20.38 -14.10
CA THR A 305 7.90 19.09 -13.69
C THR A 305 7.34 19.16 -12.26
N ILE A 306 8.02 19.86 -11.34
CA ILE A 306 7.51 20.11 -9.98
C ILE A 306 6.36 21.12 -10.01
N LEU A 307 6.52 22.23 -10.73
CA LEU A 307 5.58 23.34 -10.75
C LEU A 307 4.23 22.96 -11.37
N THR A 308 4.23 22.21 -12.47
CA THR A 308 2.99 21.75 -13.14
C THR A 308 2.09 20.99 -12.18
N ARG A 309 2.64 20.10 -11.34
CA ARG A 309 1.87 19.36 -10.34
C ARG A 309 1.26 20.28 -9.28
N VAL A 310 2.03 21.27 -8.81
CA VAL A 310 1.54 22.28 -7.84
C VAL A 310 0.40 23.11 -8.46
N LEU A 311 0.61 23.62 -9.67
CA LEU A 311 -0.39 24.42 -10.39
C LEU A 311 -1.67 23.63 -10.66
N TYR A 312 -1.55 22.37 -11.05
CA TYR A 312 -2.69 21.50 -11.32
C TYR A 312 -3.58 21.31 -10.09
N LEU A 313 -2.97 21.01 -8.94
CA LEU A 313 -3.72 20.79 -7.69
C LEU A 313 -4.33 22.08 -7.14
N ILE A 314 -3.64 23.21 -7.27
CA ILE A 314 -4.21 24.54 -6.96
C ILE A 314 -5.40 24.80 -7.90
N GLY A 315 -5.24 24.54 -9.20
CA GLY A 315 -6.28 24.67 -10.22
C GLY A 315 -7.54 23.86 -9.89
N ILE A 316 -7.40 22.57 -9.57
CA ILE A 316 -8.52 21.72 -9.13
C ILE A 316 -9.20 22.30 -7.88
N GLY A 317 -8.41 22.75 -6.90
CA GLY A 317 -8.93 23.34 -5.67
C GLY A 317 -9.75 24.61 -5.94
N THR A 318 -9.28 25.45 -6.87
CA THR A 318 -9.96 26.67 -7.29
C THR A 318 -11.24 26.36 -8.06
N VAL A 319 -11.21 25.45 -9.05
CA VAL A 319 -12.39 25.02 -9.80
C VAL A 319 -13.47 24.46 -8.88
N LYS A 320 -13.10 23.64 -7.88
CA LYS A 320 -14.04 23.11 -6.88
C LYS A 320 -14.65 24.22 -6.01
N ARG A 321 -13.85 25.21 -5.59
CA ARG A 321 -14.33 26.38 -4.83
C ARG A 321 -15.30 27.24 -5.65
N VAL A 322 -14.97 27.49 -6.91
CA VAL A 322 -15.81 28.24 -7.86
C VAL A 322 -17.13 27.50 -8.12
N LYS A 323 -17.09 26.20 -8.45
CA LYS A 323 -18.31 25.39 -8.66
C LYS A 323 -19.21 25.37 -7.43
N ARG A 324 -18.65 25.33 -6.21
CA ARG A 324 -19.43 25.42 -4.97
C ARG A 324 -20.10 26.78 -4.80
N ARG A 325 -19.44 27.87 -5.22
CA ARG A 325 -19.99 29.23 -5.18
C ARG A 325 -21.15 29.40 -6.18
N PHE A 326 -21.04 28.82 -7.37
CA PHE A 326 -22.03 28.98 -8.45
C PHE A 326 -23.14 27.92 -8.49
N LEU A 327 -22.92 26.71 -7.94
CA LEU A 327 -23.93 25.64 -7.83
C LEU A 327 -24.05 25.12 -6.38
N PRO A 328 -24.60 25.91 -5.45
CA PRO A 328 -24.87 25.46 -4.09
C PRO A 328 -25.85 24.26 -4.09
N GLY A 329 -25.56 23.22 -3.29
CA GLY A 329 -26.43 22.05 -3.11
C GLY A 329 -26.16 20.84 -4.03
N LYS A 330 -25.66 21.05 -5.27
CA LYS A 330 -25.34 19.93 -6.19
C LYS A 330 -23.94 19.34 -5.99
N VAL A 331 -23.02 20.11 -5.40
CA VAL A 331 -21.62 19.70 -5.19
C VAL A 331 -21.41 19.27 -3.74
N LYS A 332 -21.59 17.98 -3.44
CA LYS A 332 -21.20 17.34 -2.16
C LYS A 332 -19.69 17.08 -2.04
N ALA A 333 -18.85 17.77 -2.83
CA ALA A 333 -17.42 17.51 -2.85
C ALA A 333 -16.76 18.04 -1.57
N LYS A 334 -16.28 17.12 -0.71
CA LYS A 334 -15.47 17.45 0.47
C LYS A 334 -14.22 18.20 0.00
N ILE A 335 -14.11 19.50 0.35
CA ILE A 335 -12.93 20.30 0.03
C ILE A 335 -11.84 19.90 1.02
N TRP A 336 -10.70 19.46 0.49
CA TRP A 336 -9.57 19.07 1.32
C TRP A 336 -8.92 20.34 1.89
N PRO A 337 -8.51 20.34 3.18
CA PRO A 337 -7.66 21.39 3.72
C PRO A 337 -6.44 21.61 2.81
N TRP A 338 -6.03 22.86 2.65
CA TRP A 338 -4.89 23.21 1.79
C TRP A 338 -3.61 22.45 2.15
N ARG A 339 -3.45 22.09 3.44
CA ARG A 339 -2.33 21.29 3.96
C ARG A 339 -2.24 19.92 3.26
N TYR A 340 -3.38 19.28 3.02
CA TYR A 340 -3.40 18.00 2.30
C TYR A 340 -3.03 18.19 0.83
N SER A 341 -3.58 19.21 0.17
CA SER A 341 -3.25 19.50 -1.24
C SER A 341 -1.76 19.83 -1.42
N ALA A 342 -1.16 20.57 -0.47
CA ALA A 342 0.26 20.89 -0.49
C ALA A 342 1.13 19.64 -0.40
N VAL A 343 0.80 18.70 0.50
CA VAL A 343 1.55 17.44 0.63
C VAL A 343 1.36 16.54 -0.59
N ILE A 344 0.15 16.40 -1.14
CA ILE A 344 -0.09 15.62 -2.37
C ILE A 344 0.70 16.23 -3.54
N ALA A 345 0.73 17.56 -3.66
CA ALA A 345 1.48 18.25 -4.69
C ALA A 345 2.98 17.99 -4.60
N TRP A 346 3.51 17.97 -3.37
CA TRP A 346 4.93 17.76 -3.12
C TRP A 346 5.37 16.30 -3.18
N ALA A 347 4.45 15.35 -2.96
CA ALA A 347 4.73 13.91 -2.94
C ALA A 347 4.83 13.26 -4.33
N GLY A 348 4.98 14.03 -5.41
CA GLY A 348 5.05 13.50 -6.77
C GLY A 348 6.46 13.14 -7.21
N MET A 349 7.17 12.27 -6.50
CA MET A 349 8.51 11.80 -6.91
C MET A 349 8.44 11.05 -8.24
N ARG A 350 9.49 11.06 -9.07
CA ARG A 350 9.56 10.28 -10.31
C ARG A 350 10.45 9.07 -10.08
N GLY A 351 10.16 7.98 -10.78
CA GLY A 351 10.82 6.71 -10.53
C GLY A 351 11.22 5.99 -11.81
N VAL A 352 11.26 4.67 -11.69
CA VAL A 352 11.73 3.75 -12.73
C VAL A 352 11.02 3.93 -14.06
N VAL A 353 9.70 4.12 -14.04
CA VAL A 353 8.88 4.20 -15.26
C VAL A 353 9.22 5.43 -16.10
N THR A 354 9.61 6.55 -15.47
CA THR A 354 10.07 7.74 -16.20
C THR A 354 11.29 7.43 -17.05
N LEU A 355 12.30 6.76 -16.52
CA LEU A 355 13.47 6.46 -17.34
C LEU A 355 13.19 5.36 -18.37
N ALA A 356 12.39 4.35 -18.00
CA ALA A 356 11.92 3.34 -18.94
C ALA A 356 11.27 3.98 -20.18
N ALA A 357 10.36 4.94 -19.94
CA ALA A 357 9.70 5.69 -20.98
C ALA A 357 10.69 6.53 -21.81
N ALA A 358 11.72 7.12 -21.19
CA ALA A 358 12.73 7.90 -21.91
C ALA A 358 13.47 7.04 -22.96
N PHE A 359 13.69 5.76 -22.71
CA PHE A 359 14.35 4.85 -23.64
C PHE A 359 13.48 4.41 -24.81
N VAL A 360 12.15 4.60 -24.72
CA VAL A 360 11.22 4.36 -25.84
C VAL A 360 11.41 5.39 -26.96
N LEU A 361 12.06 6.53 -26.68
CA LEU A 361 12.35 7.54 -27.69
C LEU A 361 13.21 6.95 -28.82
N PRO A 362 12.74 7.02 -30.09
CA PRO A 362 13.47 6.54 -31.26
C PRO A 362 14.87 7.15 -31.35
N ALA A 363 15.84 6.40 -31.88
CA ALA A 363 17.24 6.82 -31.96
C ALA A 363 17.44 8.10 -32.78
N ASP A 364 16.59 8.33 -33.78
CA ASP A 364 16.54 9.49 -34.67
C ASP A 364 15.84 10.72 -34.05
N THR A 365 15.33 10.60 -32.81
CA THR A 365 14.71 11.74 -32.12
C THR A 365 15.71 12.89 -31.97
N PRO A 366 15.34 14.13 -32.37
CA PRO A 366 16.17 15.30 -32.17
C PRO A 366 16.56 15.48 -30.70
N GLN A 367 17.85 15.74 -30.46
CA GLN A 367 18.42 15.93 -29.12
C GLN A 367 18.11 14.80 -28.11
N ARG A 368 17.90 13.55 -28.56
CA ARG A 368 17.54 12.40 -27.71
C ARG A 368 18.39 12.29 -26.44
N ALA A 369 19.71 12.40 -26.54
CA ALA A 369 20.62 12.31 -25.40
C ALA A 369 20.32 13.38 -24.32
N VAL A 370 19.97 14.60 -24.74
CA VAL A 370 19.56 15.70 -23.85
C VAL A 370 18.23 15.39 -23.18
N LEU A 371 17.26 14.80 -23.91
CA LEU A 371 15.97 14.39 -23.35
C LEU A 371 16.14 13.28 -22.30
N VAL A 372 16.99 12.28 -22.58
CA VAL A 372 17.30 11.19 -21.63
C VAL A 372 18.01 11.74 -20.40
N LEU A 373 18.98 12.66 -20.57
CA LEU A 373 19.64 13.33 -19.44
C LEU A 373 18.63 14.13 -18.61
N ALA A 374 17.74 14.90 -19.25
CA ALA A 374 16.72 15.66 -18.55
C ALA A 374 15.78 14.75 -17.76
N ALA A 375 15.35 13.62 -18.32
CA ALA A 375 14.56 12.61 -17.62
C ALA A 375 15.32 12.02 -16.42
N PHE A 376 16.61 11.70 -16.58
CA PHE A 376 17.47 11.25 -15.49
C PHE A 376 17.55 12.29 -14.37
N VAL A 377 17.82 13.56 -14.70
CA VAL A 377 17.91 14.65 -13.71
C VAL A 377 16.57 14.87 -13.02
N VAL A 378 15.45 14.69 -13.72
CA VAL A 378 14.12 14.74 -13.09
C VAL A 378 13.94 13.60 -12.09
N VAL A 379 14.28 12.37 -12.44
CA VAL A 379 14.18 11.22 -11.52
C VAL A 379 15.08 11.42 -10.30
N ALA A 380 16.38 11.62 -10.50
CA ALA A 380 17.34 11.81 -9.43
C ALA A 380 17.02 13.07 -8.59
N GLY A 381 16.72 14.18 -9.26
CA GLY A 381 16.42 15.47 -8.64
C GLY A 381 15.13 15.45 -7.83
N THR A 382 14.07 14.81 -8.31
CA THR A 382 12.82 14.73 -7.55
C THR A 382 12.92 13.75 -6.39
N LEU A 383 13.61 12.63 -6.54
CA LEU A 383 13.90 11.74 -5.41
C LEU A 383 14.77 12.43 -4.35
N ALA A 384 15.79 13.19 -4.75
CA ALA A 384 16.68 13.89 -3.82
C ALA A 384 15.94 15.05 -3.13
N VAL A 385 15.37 15.96 -3.92
CA VAL A 385 14.69 17.15 -3.40
C VAL A 385 13.41 16.76 -2.67
N GLN A 386 12.46 16.10 -3.33
CA GLN A 386 11.17 15.80 -2.71
C GLN A 386 11.28 14.68 -1.67
N GLY A 387 12.11 13.65 -1.88
CA GLY A 387 12.29 12.57 -0.91
C GLY A 387 12.88 13.05 0.41
N MET A 388 13.84 13.98 0.39
CA MET A 388 14.43 14.54 1.62
C MET A 388 13.56 15.64 2.26
N THR A 389 12.80 16.41 1.46
CA THR A 389 12.00 17.54 1.97
C THR A 389 10.55 17.18 2.31
N LEU A 390 10.03 16.06 1.83
CA LEU A 390 8.67 15.60 2.15
C LEU A 390 8.49 15.29 3.66
N PRO A 391 9.41 14.56 4.33
CA PRO A 391 9.31 14.35 5.78
C PRO A 391 9.21 15.63 6.62
N PRO A 392 10.11 16.63 6.49
CA PRO A 392 10.00 17.87 7.25
C PRO A 392 8.74 18.67 6.87
N LEU A 393 8.29 18.64 5.60
CA LEU A 393 7.05 19.28 5.18
C LEU A 393 5.82 18.70 5.91
N ILE A 394 5.72 17.37 5.99
CA ILE A 394 4.63 16.69 6.70
C ILE A 394 4.65 17.03 8.20
N ARG A 395 5.84 17.02 8.82
CA ARG A 395 6.02 17.37 10.24
C ARG A 395 5.61 18.82 10.50
N ARG A 396 6.00 19.76 9.64
CA ARG A 396 5.65 21.19 9.75
C ARG A 396 4.15 21.45 9.58
N LEU A 397 3.49 20.76 8.66
CA LEU A 397 2.05 20.93 8.41
C LEU A 397 1.16 20.25 9.48
N ARG A 398 1.75 19.48 10.40
CA ARG A 398 1.05 18.78 11.49
C ARG A 398 -0.16 18.02 10.96
N LEU A 399 0.05 17.22 9.91
CA LEU A 399 -1.02 16.37 9.38
C LEU A 399 -1.41 15.33 10.44
N PRO A 400 -2.71 15.00 10.58
CA PRO A 400 -3.15 13.95 11.50
C PRO A 400 -2.49 12.63 11.10
N ARG A 401 -1.71 12.03 12.02
CA ARG A 401 -1.14 10.71 11.79
C ARG A 401 -2.26 9.66 11.83
N PRO A 402 -2.13 8.53 11.11
CA PRO A 402 -2.94 7.35 11.42
C PRO A 402 -2.80 7.07 12.91
N ASP A 403 -3.92 6.94 13.59
CA ASP A 403 -3.92 6.62 15.01
C ASP A 403 -3.87 5.11 15.17
N PRO A 404 -2.77 4.52 15.66
CA PRO A 404 -2.66 3.09 15.88
C PRO A 404 -3.77 2.57 16.81
N ALA A 405 -4.24 3.43 17.71
CA ALA A 405 -5.35 3.15 18.61
C ALA A 405 -6.68 2.95 17.85
N GLU A 406 -7.00 3.85 16.91
CA GLU A 406 -8.16 3.73 16.02
C GLU A 406 -8.06 2.48 15.13
N ASP A 407 -6.84 2.16 14.68
CA ASP A 407 -6.58 1.00 13.82
C ASP A 407 -6.75 -0.33 14.56
N ALA A 408 -6.18 -0.47 15.76
CA ALA A 408 -6.37 -1.63 16.63
C ALA A 408 -7.85 -1.81 16.99
N LEU A 409 -8.56 -0.70 17.23
CA LEU A 409 -9.99 -0.75 17.56
C LEU A 409 -10.85 -1.20 16.37
N GLN A 410 -10.51 -0.76 15.15
CA GLN A 410 -11.14 -1.27 13.93
C GLN A 410 -10.84 -2.76 13.71
N GLU A 411 -9.61 -3.18 13.97
CA GLU A 411 -9.19 -4.59 13.86
C GLU A 411 -9.95 -5.48 14.84
N ALA A 412 -10.00 -5.10 16.12
CA ALA A 412 -10.76 -5.79 17.16
C ALA A 412 -12.26 -5.90 16.80
N ALA A 413 -12.85 -4.82 16.28
CA ALA A 413 -14.25 -4.83 15.82
C ALA A 413 -14.49 -5.82 14.68
N VAL A 414 -13.61 -5.86 13.66
CA VAL A 414 -13.73 -6.80 12.53
C VAL A 414 -13.55 -8.24 13.00
N LEU A 415 -12.55 -8.51 13.86
CA LEU A 415 -12.31 -9.86 14.40
C LEU A 415 -13.47 -10.34 15.28
N HIS A 416 -14.07 -9.45 16.07
CA HIS A 416 -15.26 -9.76 16.86
C HIS A 416 -16.46 -10.10 15.96
N ASP A 417 -16.71 -9.30 14.92
CA ASP A 417 -17.79 -9.55 13.95
C ASP A 417 -17.61 -10.89 13.22
N MET A 418 -16.39 -11.21 12.81
CA MET A 418 -16.03 -12.49 12.19
C MET A 418 -16.26 -13.66 13.15
N THR A 419 -15.81 -13.53 14.40
CA THR A 419 -15.95 -14.54 15.46
C THR A 419 -17.42 -14.81 15.76
N ARG A 420 -18.24 -13.77 15.87
CA ARG A 420 -19.69 -13.90 16.04
C ARG A 420 -20.32 -14.69 14.89
N ALA A 421 -20.00 -14.33 13.65
CA ALA A 421 -20.55 -15.01 12.48
C ALA A 421 -20.11 -16.49 12.44
N ALA A 422 -18.85 -16.78 12.79
CA ALA A 422 -18.33 -18.13 12.88
C ALA A 422 -19.01 -18.96 13.98
N LEU A 423 -19.22 -18.39 15.18
CA LEU A 423 -19.93 -19.06 16.28
C LEU A 423 -21.40 -19.32 15.94
N ALA A 424 -22.08 -18.36 15.30
CA ALA A 424 -23.45 -18.58 14.82
C ALA A 424 -23.50 -19.73 13.82
N LYS A 425 -22.54 -19.76 12.88
CA LYS A 425 -22.46 -20.85 11.90
C LYS A 425 -22.10 -22.20 12.54
N LEU A 426 -21.27 -22.22 13.58
CA LEU A 426 -20.93 -23.43 14.33
C LEU A 426 -22.18 -24.08 14.94
N GLU A 427 -23.09 -23.27 15.51
CA GLU A 427 -24.34 -23.78 16.07
C GLU A 427 -25.31 -24.31 15.00
N GLU A 428 -25.23 -23.82 13.76
CA GLU A 428 -26.02 -24.35 12.64
C GLU A 428 -25.48 -25.66 12.07
N ILE A 429 -24.16 -25.85 12.06
CA ILE A 429 -23.52 -27.01 11.42
C ILE A 429 -23.23 -28.16 12.39
N ARG A 430 -23.25 -27.91 13.71
CA ARG A 430 -22.99 -28.96 14.71
C ARG A 430 -24.03 -30.08 14.61
N GLN A 431 -23.56 -31.31 14.75
CA GLN A 431 -24.39 -32.50 14.82
C GLN A 431 -24.55 -32.95 16.28
N PRO A 432 -25.62 -33.69 16.62
CA PRO A 432 -25.81 -34.21 17.97
C PRO A 432 -24.68 -35.13 18.45
N ASP A 433 -24.00 -35.81 17.52
CA ASP A 433 -22.93 -36.77 17.79
C ASP A 433 -21.53 -36.13 17.82
N ASP A 434 -21.41 -34.83 17.55
CA ASP A 434 -20.12 -34.14 17.60
C ASP A 434 -19.59 -34.09 19.05
N PRO A 435 -18.32 -34.48 19.29
CA PRO A 435 -17.77 -34.49 20.65
C PRO A 435 -17.81 -33.09 21.30
N PRO A 436 -18.39 -32.96 22.52
CA PRO A 436 -18.57 -31.67 23.17
C PRO A 436 -17.23 -30.96 23.44
N GLU A 437 -16.15 -31.72 23.66
CA GLU A 437 -14.81 -31.17 23.87
C GLU A 437 -14.27 -30.47 22.61
N ILE A 438 -14.61 -30.98 21.41
CA ILE A 438 -14.20 -30.36 20.14
C ILE A 438 -14.98 -29.07 19.91
N ILE A 439 -16.29 -29.09 20.16
CA ILE A 439 -17.15 -27.90 20.06
C ILE A 439 -16.63 -26.81 21.01
N GLN A 440 -16.31 -27.18 22.26
CA GLN A 440 -15.78 -26.24 23.24
C GLN A 440 -14.41 -25.71 22.81
N ARG A 441 -13.49 -26.58 22.34
CA ARG A 441 -12.19 -26.15 21.83
C ARG A 441 -12.29 -25.18 20.65
N LEU A 442 -13.24 -25.39 19.73
CA LEU A 442 -13.50 -24.46 18.63
C LEU A 442 -14.04 -23.13 19.14
N ARG A 443 -14.97 -23.16 20.11
CA ARG A 443 -15.51 -21.96 20.74
C ARG A 443 -14.43 -21.14 21.43
N ASP A 444 -13.59 -21.80 22.22
CA ASP A 444 -12.47 -21.17 22.95
C ASP A 444 -11.47 -20.57 21.96
N ARG A 445 -11.09 -21.30 20.90
CA ARG A 445 -10.16 -20.80 19.87
C ARG A 445 -10.71 -19.58 19.12
N LEU A 446 -12.00 -19.59 18.79
CA LEU A 446 -12.65 -18.46 18.12
C LEU A 446 -12.75 -17.25 19.05
N GLN A 447 -13.12 -17.46 20.32
CA GLN A 447 -13.23 -16.38 21.31
C GLN A 447 -11.86 -15.77 21.65
N HIS A 448 -10.84 -16.59 21.90
CA HIS A 448 -9.49 -16.11 22.20
C HIS A 448 -8.95 -15.16 21.13
N ARG A 449 -9.20 -15.44 19.84
CA ARG A 449 -8.77 -14.56 18.75
C ARG A 449 -9.44 -13.18 18.77
N ALA A 450 -10.70 -13.11 19.20
CA ALA A 450 -11.38 -11.83 19.35
C ALA A 450 -10.92 -11.12 20.64
N ASP A 451 -10.83 -11.87 21.73
CA ASP A 451 -10.47 -11.36 23.06
C ASP A 451 -9.05 -10.78 23.06
N SER A 452 -8.09 -11.43 22.40
CA SER A 452 -6.71 -10.94 22.28
C SER A 452 -6.62 -9.57 21.59
N ALA A 453 -7.43 -9.33 20.56
CA ALA A 453 -7.47 -8.03 19.88
C ALA A 453 -8.10 -6.93 20.74
N TRP A 454 -9.01 -7.27 21.67
CA TRP A 454 -9.56 -6.33 22.64
C TRP A 454 -8.62 -6.07 23.81
N GLU A 455 -7.85 -7.07 24.23
CA GLU A 455 -6.83 -6.98 25.29
C GLU A 455 -5.72 -5.98 24.92
N GLN A 456 -5.33 -5.91 23.65
CA GLN A 456 -4.34 -4.94 23.15
C GLN A 456 -4.78 -3.47 23.23
N LEU A 457 -6.07 -3.19 23.46
CA LEU A 457 -6.59 -1.82 23.42
C LEU A 457 -6.50 -1.09 24.73
N GLY A 458 -6.66 -1.77 25.87
CA GLY A 458 -6.84 -1.04 27.11
C GLY A 458 -5.54 -0.82 27.87
N ARG A 459 -5.56 0.28 28.63
CA ARG A 459 -4.55 0.63 29.61
C ARG A 459 -4.90 0.00 30.94
N GLN A 460 -3.90 -0.55 31.62
CA GLN A 460 -3.98 -0.92 33.04
C GLN A 460 -5.06 -1.95 33.33
N SER A 461 -4.80 -3.19 32.96
CA SER A 461 -5.45 -4.30 33.67
C SER A 461 -5.02 -4.29 35.15
N ALA A 462 -5.92 -4.67 36.06
CA ALA A 462 -5.53 -5.08 37.42
C ALA A 462 -4.59 -6.31 37.41
N LEU A 463 -4.48 -6.95 36.24
CA LEU A 463 -3.53 -8.00 35.92
C LEU A 463 -2.21 -7.40 35.43
N ALA A 464 -1.08 -7.96 35.88
CA ALA A 464 0.24 -7.64 35.31
C ALA A 464 0.44 -8.23 33.89
N GLU A 465 -0.38 -9.21 33.52
CA GLU A 465 -0.31 -9.96 32.25
C GLU A 465 -1.73 -10.36 31.83
N THR A 466 -2.11 -10.14 30.57
CA THR A 466 -3.43 -10.56 30.05
C THR A 466 -3.49 -12.07 29.84
N PRO A 467 -4.68 -12.69 29.77
CA PRO A 467 -4.80 -14.12 29.44
C PRO A 467 -4.10 -14.50 28.12
N SER A 468 -4.17 -13.65 27.08
CA SER A 468 -3.50 -13.92 25.81
C SER A 468 -1.98 -13.80 25.90
N ASP A 469 -1.47 -12.83 26.66
CA ASP A 469 -0.02 -12.68 26.89
C ASP A 469 0.53 -13.87 27.69
N ALA A 470 -0.18 -14.29 28.73
CA ALA A 470 0.20 -15.46 29.53
C ALA A 470 0.23 -16.73 28.67
N TYR A 471 -0.77 -16.92 27.81
CA TYR A 471 -0.79 -18.03 26.85
C TYR A 471 0.41 -17.95 25.89
N ARG A 472 0.69 -16.77 25.31
CA ARG A 472 1.80 -16.55 24.38
C ARG A 472 3.14 -16.89 25.03
N ARG A 473 3.44 -16.31 26.19
CA ARG A 473 4.69 -16.53 26.93
C ARG A 473 4.89 -18.01 27.23
N LEU A 474 3.88 -18.66 27.84
CA LEU A 474 3.97 -20.08 28.18
C LEU A 474 4.14 -20.97 26.93
N ARG A 475 3.48 -20.66 25.81
CA ARG A 475 3.61 -21.47 24.59
C ARG A 475 4.97 -21.28 23.92
N LEU A 476 5.53 -20.07 23.90
CA LEU A 476 6.88 -19.82 23.38
C LEU A 476 7.94 -20.58 24.18
N GLU A 477 7.84 -20.58 25.52
CA GLU A 477 8.73 -21.39 26.39
C GLU A 477 8.62 -22.89 26.06
N LEU A 478 7.41 -23.41 25.83
CA LEU A 478 7.20 -24.82 25.46
C LEU A 478 7.73 -25.14 24.06
N LEU A 479 7.58 -24.24 23.09
CA LEU A 479 8.11 -24.41 21.72
C LEU A 479 9.64 -24.53 21.72
N GLU A 480 10.32 -23.80 22.60
CA GLU A 480 11.78 -23.94 22.77
C GLU A 480 12.16 -25.34 23.26
N VAL A 481 11.40 -25.91 24.20
CA VAL A 481 11.60 -27.28 24.68
C VAL A 481 11.36 -28.30 23.57
N GLU A 482 10.27 -28.15 22.80
CA GLU A 482 9.95 -29.01 21.65
C GLU A 482 11.05 -28.95 20.58
N ARG A 483 11.58 -27.75 20.29
CA ARG A 483 12.69 -27.53 19.35
C ARG A 483 13.99 -28.18 19.83
N ASN A 484 14.30 -28.10 21.12
CA ASN A 484 15.46 -28.78 21.70
C ASN A 484 15.33 -30.31 21.59
N GLN A 485 14.13 -30.86 21.77
CA GLN A 485 13.88 -32.27 21.57
C GLN A 485 13.99 -32.69 20.09
N PHE A 486 13.50 -31.85 19.18
CA PHE A 486 13.69 -32.03 17.74
C PHE A 486 15.18 -32.08 17.36
N LEU A 487 16.01 -31.19 17.92
CA LEU A 487 17.46 -31.18 17.65
C LEU A 487 18.15 -32.48 18.13
N LYS A 488 17.71 -33.07 19.25
CA LYS A 488 18.19 -34.38 19.72
C LYS A 488 17.79 -35.52 18.78
N ALA A 489 16.54 -35.52 18.31
CA ALA A 489 16.07 -36.50 17.32
C ALA A 489 16.87 -36.41 16.00
N ARG A 490 17.14 -35.18 15.53
CA ARG A 490 18.00 -34.93 14.36
C ARG A 490 19.43 -35.42 14.56
N ALA A 491 20.04 -35.14 15.72
CA ALA A 491 21.41 -35.53 16.02
C ALA A 491 21.59 -37.05 16.17
N SER A 492 20.58 -37.75 16.68
CA SER A 492 20.58 -39.21 16.83
C SER A 492 20.24 -39.96 15.55
N GLY A 493 19.79 -39.27 14.48
CA GLY A 493 19.35 -39.90 13.24
C GLY A 493 18.11 -40.79 13.41
N SER A 494 17.28 -40.54 14.43
CA SER A 494 16.15 -41.40 14.80
C SER A 494 14.95 -41.30 13.84
N ALA A 495 14.94 -40.31 12.96
CA ALA A 495 13.90 -40.10 11.97
C ALA A 495 14.49 -39.61 10.64
N ASP A 496 13.79 -39.91 9.56
CA ASP A 496 14.13 -39.44 8.22
C ASP A 496 14.09 -37.90 8.13
N ASN A 497 14.99 -37.31 7.34
CA ASN A 497 15.14 -35.87 7.24
C ASN A 497 13.90 -35.18 6.66
N ASP A 498 13.14 -35.83 5.76
CA ASP A 498 11.90 -35.27 5.22
C ASP A 498 10.80 -35.22 6.27
N VAL A 499 10.77 -36.20 7.18
CA VAL A 499 9.85 -36.19 8.32
C VAL A 499 10.23 -35.08 9.30
N LEU A 500 11.52 -34.95 9.61
CA LEU A 500 12.02 -33.90 10.48
C LEU A 500 11.70 -32.50 9.92
N ARG A 501 11.91 -32.28 8.62
CA ARG A 501 11.56 -31.02 7.96
C ARG A 501 10.07 -30.68 8.12
N LYS A 502 9.17 -31.64 7.90
CA LYS A 502 7.72 -31.44 8.06
C LYS A 502 7.32 -31.12 9.50
N VAL A 503 8.00 -31.70 10.49
CA VAL A 503 7.75 -31.42 11.92
C VAL A 503 8.21 -30.00 12.25
N LEU A 504 9.40 -29.61 11.80
CA LEU A 504 9.92 -28.26 12.01
C LEU A 504 9.02 -27.20 11.36
N GLU A 505 8.58 -27.42 10.11
CA GLU A 505 7.64 -26.52 9.42
C GLU A 505 6.34 -26.29 10.21
N ARG A 506 5.84 -27.30 10.94
CA ARG A 506 4.64 -27.13 11.79
C ARG A 506 4.92 -26.27 13.02
N LEU A 507 6.07 -26.46 13.66
CA LEU A 507 6.50 -25.63 14.80
C LEU A 507 6.71 -24.18 14.36
N ASP A 508 7.37 -23.97 13.22
CA ASP A 508 7.63 -22.63 12.67
C ASP A 508 6.33 -21.91 12.29
N ILE A 509 5.33 -22.62 11.75
CA ILE A 509 4.00 -22.05 11.49
C ILE A 509 3.34 -21.63 12.81
N GLU A 510 3.42 -22.43 13.86
CA GLU A 510 2.84 -22.12 15.15
C GLU A 510 3.51 -20.91 15.82
N GLU A 511 4.84 -20.89 15.89
CA GLU A 511 5.63 -19.76 16.40
C GLU A 511 5.30 -18.47 15.61
N SER A 512 5.21 -18.55 14.28
CA SER A 512 4.85 -17.39 13.44
C SER A 512 3.44 -16.84 13.70
N MET A 513 2.54 -17.63 14.28
CA MET A 513 1.22 -17.15 14.71
C MET A 513 1.27 -16.43 16.06
N LEU A 514 2.29 -16.67 16.88
CA LEU A 514 2.49 -16.08 18.21
C LEU A 514 3.38 -14.82 18.14
N ASP A 515 4.41 -14.81 17.29
CA ASP A 515 5.36 -13.69 17.13
C ASP A 515 4.74 -12.42 16.52
N ARG A 516 3.65 -12.56 15.75
CA ARG A 516 3.06 -11.42 15.02
C ARG A 516 2.43 -10.36 15.93
N ASP A 517 2.25 -10.65 17.21
CA ASP A 517 1.70 -9.75 18.20
C ASP A 517 2.77 -8.87 18.90
N GLU A 518 4.08 -9.05 18.65
CA GLU A 518 5.15 -8.26 19.29
C GLU A 518 5.19 -6.78 18.85
N ALA A 519 4.62 -6.45 17.69
CA ALA A 519 4.51 -5.06 17.24
C ALA A 519 3.33 -4.39 17.96
N GLU A 520 3.33 -4.37 19.29
CA GLU A 520 2.38 -3.58 20.07
C GLU A 520 2.48 -2.14 19.59
N PRO A 521 1.40 -1.57 19.01
CA PRO A 521 1.39 -0.16 18.77
C PRO A 521 1.58 0.53 20.13
N ASP A 522 2.49 1.50 20.22
CA ASP A 522 2.58 2.39 21.37
C ASP A 522 1.28 3.22 21.44
N VAL A 523 0.27 2.61 22.06
CA VAL A 523 -1.02 3.21 22.39
C VAL A 523 -0.94 3.88 23.77
N GLU A 524 0.21 3.91 24.43
CA GLU A 524 0.36 4.51 25.76
C GLU A 524 0.07 6.03 25.72
N GLY A 525 -0.73 6.54 26.67
CA GLY A 525 -1.09 7.96 26.81
C GLY A 525 -2.06 8.60 25.79
N ARG A 526 -2.57 7.88 24.78
CA ARG A 526 -3.50 8.38 23.74
C ARG A 526 -5.00 8.28 24.07
N GLU A 527 -5.83 9.11 23.45
CA GLU A 527 -7.28 9.04 23.64
C GLU A 527 -7.91 8.09 22.61
N LEU A 528 -8.47 6.96 23.05
CA LEU A 528 -9.16 6.00 22.19
C LEU A 528 -10.57 6.50 21.87
N ARG A 529 -10.77 6.94 20.63
CA ARG A 529 -12.04 7.44 20.12
C ARG A 529 -12.63 6.48 19.10
N THR A 530 -13.97 6.45 19.03
CA THR A 530 -14.69 5.70 18.01
C THR A 530 -14.26 6.13 16.61
N PRO A 531 -13.97 5.19 15.69
CA PRO A 531 -13.73 5.52 14.30
C PRO A 531 -14.94 6.25 13.68
N ALA A 532 -14.66 7.32 12.93
CA ALA A 532 -15.71 8.10 12.26
C ALA A 532 -16.51 7.29 11.21
N ALA A 533 -16.01 6.11 10.82
CA ALA A 533 -16.66 5.22 9.86
C ALA A 533 -17.79 4.37 10.46
N THR A 534 -17.75 4.12 11.78
CA THR A 534 -18.74 3.34 12.54
C THR A 534 -19.73 4.21 13.31
N ALA A 535 -19.43 5.50 13.48
CA ALA A 535 -20.34 6.47 14.08
C ALA A 535 -21.66 6.59 13.28
N GLY A 536 -22.78 6.15 13.87
CA GLY A 536 -24.13 6.40 13.37
C GLY A 536 -24.82 5.26 12.60
N SER A 537 -24.24 4.06 12.51
CA SER A 537 -24.92 2.89 11.91
C SER A 537 -25.96 2.23 12.83
N CYS A 538 -25.87 2.51 14.14
CA CYS A 538 -26.70 1.93 15.18
C CYS A 538 -27.60 2.98 15.84
N LYS A 539 -28.90 2.72 15.92
CA LYS A 539 -29.86 3.64 16.56
C LYS A 539 -29.57 3.85 18.05
N HIS A 540 -29.09 2.81 18.74
CA HIS A 540 -28.74 2.90 20.16
C HIS A 540 -27.49 3.75 20.42
N LEU A 541 -26.52 3.70 19.50
CA LEU A 541 -25.29 4.50 19.59
C LEU A 541 -25.52 5.96 19.20
N ALA A 542 -26.48 6.21 18.30
CA ALA A 542 -26.91 7.55 17.92
C ALA A 542 -27.80 8.23 18.98
N HIS A 543 -28.27 7.50 19.99
CA HIS A 543 -29.05 8.06 21.09
C HIS A 543 -28.16 8.97 21.97
N GLU A 544 -28.69 10.13 22.37
CA GLU A 544 -28.04 11.01 23.34
C GLU A 544 -28.22 10.43 24.75
N TRP A 545 -27.16 9.83 25.27
CA TRP A 545 -27.12 9.29 26.63
C TRP A 545 -26.77 10.38 27.63
N VAL A 546 -27.51 10.41 28.74
CA VAL A 546 -27.19 11.25 29.91
C VAL A 546 -26.13 10.55 30.75
N ASP A 547 -25.07 11.27 31.14
CA ASP A 547 -24.06 10.71 32.03
C ASP A 547 -24.67 10.28 33.37
N LYS A 548 -24.39 9.03 33.76
CA LYS A 548 -24.76 8.46 35.05
C LYS A 548 -23.52 8.37 35.93
N GLU A 549 -23.72 8.56 37.23
CA GLU A 549 -22.66 8.28 38.20
C GLU A 549 -22.27 6.80 38.14
N PRO A 550 -20.97 6.49 38.11
CA PRO A 550 -20.52 5.11 38.04
C PRO A 550 -20.77 4.41 39.38
N SER A 551 -21.16 3.13 39.33
CA SER A 551 -21.39 2.32 40.54
C SER A 551 -20.12 2.05 41.36
N SER A 552 -18.94 2.30 40.78
CA SER A 552 -17.62 2.19 41.40
C SER A 552 -16.65 3.15 40.71
N ALA A 553 -15.57 3.52 41.39
CA ALA A 553 -14.61 4.48 40.86
C ALA A 553 -13.69 3.89 39.77
N ASP A 554 -13.25 2.65 39.97
CA ASP A 554 -12.13 2.05 39.21
C ASP A 554 -12.12 0.50 39.24
N SER A 555 -13.20 -0.14 39.67
CA SER A 555 -13.22 -1.57 39.95
C SER A 555 -14.52 -2.26 39.58
N CYS A 556 -14.47 -3.56 39.27
CA CYS A 556 -15.69 -4.36 39.15
C CYS A 556 -16.05 -4.96 40.51
N ALA A 557 -17.10 -4.44 41.15
CA ALA A 557 -17.55 -4.90 42.47
C ALA A 557 -17.87 -6.40 42.50
N ALA A 558 -18.45 -6.92 41.41
CA ALA A 558 -18.75 -8.35 41.29
C ALA A 558 -17.48 -9.21 41.16
N CYS A 559 -16.43 -8.73 40.47
CA CYS A 559 -15.16 -9.45 40.42
C CYS A 559 -14.50 -9.50 41.81
N LEU A 560 -14.49 -8.37 42.53
CA LEU A 560 -13.97 -8.30 43.89
C LEU A 560 -14.73 -9.24 44.85
N ALA A 561 -16.06 -9.26 44.79
CA ALA A 561 -16.88 -10.15 45.60
C ALA A 561 -16.64 -11.63 45.30
N GLU A 562 -16.38 -11.97 44.03
CA GLU A 562 -16.10 -13.33 43.58
C GLU A 562 -14.62 -13.72 43.75
N GLY A 563 -13.74 -12.83 44.24
CA GLY A 563 -12.30 -13.08 44.40
C GLY A 563 -11.57 -13.25 43.06
N THR A 564 -12.05 -12.58 42.02
CA THR A 564 -11.53 -12.66 40.64
C THR A 564 -10.97 -11.33 40.17
N THR A 565 -10.19 -11.37 39.09
CA THR A 565 -9.61 -10.20 38.43
C THR A 565 -10.38 -9.86 37.15
N TRP A 566 -10.08 -8.68 36.59
CA TRP A 566 -10.63 -8.21 35.32
C TRP A 566 -9.54 -7.70 34.41
N VAL A 567 -9.85 -7.69 33.11
CA VAL A 567 -9.01 -7.14 32.05
C VAL A 567 -9.33 -5.65 31.88
N HIS A 568 -10.57 -5.33 31.48
CA HIS A 568 -11.06 -3.95 31.31
C HIS A 568 -12.41 -3.74 31.95
N LEU A 569 -12.74 -2.48 32.25
CA LEU A 569 -14.01 -2.05 32.79
C LEU A 569 -14.88 -1.36 31.74
N ARG A 570 -16.18 -1.63 31.82
CA ARG A 570 -17.22 -0.98 31.01
C ARG A 570 -18.28 -0.41 31.93
N MET A 571 -18.79 0.77 31.56
CA MET A 571 -19.87 1.42 32.29
C MET A 571 -21.15 1.46 31.46
N CYS A 572 -22.26 0.98 32.03
CA CYS A 572 -23.57 1.07 31.40
C CYS A 572 -24.05 2.53 31.32
N LEU A 573 -24.37 3.01 30.12
CA LEU A 573 -24.83 4.39 29.93
C LEU A 573 -26.26 4.63 30.43
N LYS A 574 -27.03 3.57 30.71
CA LYS A 574 -28.41 3.68 31.20
C LYS A 574 -28.50 3.77 32.72
N CYS A 575 -27.65 3.04 33.45
CA CYS A 575 -27.72 2.94 34.92
C CYS A 575 -26.41 3.18 35.67
N GLY A 576 -25.29 3.42 34.98
CA GLY A 576 -23.99 3.67 35.63
C GLY A 576 -23.27 2.42 36.15
N ASN A 577 -23.83 1.21 35.96
CA ASN A 577 -23.18 -0.03 36.42
C ASN A 577 -21.81 -0.24 35.74
N VAL A 578 -20.76 -0.33 36.55
CA VAL A 578 -19.38 -0.63 36.14
C VAL A 578 -19.13 -2.13 36.29
N ALA A 579 -18.75 -2.78 35.19
CA ALA A 579 -18.56 -4.23 35.14
C ALA A 579 -17.36 -4.62 34.28
N CYS A 580 -16.78 -5.79 34.54
CA CYS A 580 -15.67 -6.32 33.75
C CYS A 580 -16.10 -6.69 32.32
N CYS A 581 -15.18 -6.48 31.37
CA CYS A 581 -15.40 -6.68 29.94
C CYS A 581 -15.55 -8.16 29.56
N ASP A 582 -15.79 -8.43 28.28
CA ASP A 582 -16.06 -9.79 27.78
C ASP A 582 -14.79 -10.66 27.68
N SER A 583 -13.61 -10.04 27.62
CA SER A 583 -12.31 -10.72 27.76
C SER A 583 -11.98 -11.06 29.22
N SER A 584 -12.72 -10.50 30.19
CA SER A 584 -12.49 -10.82 31.61
C SER A 584 -13.08 -12.19 31.96
N PRO A 585 -12.48 -12.95 32.91
CA PRO A 585 -12.91 -14.31 33.23
C PRO A 585 -14.40 -14.49 33.55
N ARG A 586 -15.04 -13.45 34.10
CA ARG A 586 -16.42 -13.51 34.61
C ARG A 586 -17.46 -12.78 33.76
N ARG A 587 -17.01 -11.99 32.77
CA ARG A 587 -17.86 -11.33 31.75
C ARG A 587 -19.08 -10.59 32.32
N HIS A 588 -18.91 -9.86 33.43
CA HIS A 588 -20.03 -9.25 34.16
C HIS A 588 -20.77 -8.19 33.35
N ALA A 589 -20.13 -7.51 32.39
CA ALA A 589 -20.81 -6.60 31.46
C ALA A 589 -21.84 -7.34 30.58
N THR A 590 -21.46 -8.47 29.98
CA THR A 590 -22.39 -9.33 29.23
C THR A 590 -23.53 -9.84 30.13
N ARG A 591 -23.22 -10.30 31.35
CA ARG A 591 -24.24 -10.74 32.31
C ARG A 591 -25.24 -9.63 32.62
N HIS A 592 -24.76 -8.44 32.91
CA HIS A 592 -25.59 -7.25 33.14
C HIS A 592 -26.51 -6.95 31.96
N PHE A 593 -26.03 -7.05 30.73
CA PHE A 593 -26.88 -6.88 29.54
C PHE A 593 -28.00 -7.93 29.47
N HIS A 594 -27.71 -9.20 29.73
CA HIS A 594 -28.72 -10.25 29.67
C HIS A 594 -29.83 -10.08 30.72
N GLU A 595 -29.47 -9.59 31.91
CA GLU A 595 -30.39 -9.32 33.01
C GLU A 595 -31.20 -8.03 32.82
N SER A 596 -30.54 -6.94 32.41
CA SER A 596 -31.16 -5.60 32.36
C SER A 596 -31.69 -5.19 30.98
N ARG A 597 -31.21 -5.84 29.91
CA ARG A 597 -31.42 -5.45 28.50
C ARG A 597 -30.96 -4.02 28.19
N HIS A 598 -29.99 -3.49 28.94
CA HIS A 598 -29.43 -2.16 28.69
C HIS A 598 -28.50 -2.17 27.46
N PRO A 599 -28.80 -1.39 26.40
CA PRO A 599 -28.25 -1.66 25.08
C PRO A 599 -26.82 -1.18 24.87
N VAL A 600 -26.34 -0.18 25.62
CA VAL A 600 -25.05 0.49 25.35
C VAL A 600 -24.22 0.61 26.62
N MET A 601 -22.95 0.24 26.50
CA MET A 601 -21.93 0.50 27.52
C MET A 601 -20.78 1.26 26.89
N ARG A 602 -20.16 2.16 27.64
CA ARG A 602 -18.90 2.81 27.25
C ARG A 602 -17.72 2.11 27.89
N SER A 603 -16.53 2.23 27.30
CA SER A 603 -15.31 1.98 28.04
C SER A 603 -15.27 2.86 29.30
N PHE A 604 -14.85 2.28 30.41
CA PHE A 604 -14.63 2.99 31.66
C PHE A 604 -13.13 3.22 31.94
N GLU A 605 -12.29 2.97 30.94
CA GLU A 605 -10.85 3.19 31.04
C GLU A 605 -10.48 4.66 30.81
N PRO A 606 -9.45 5.19 31.51
CA PRO A 606 -9.02 6.57 31.34
C PRO A 606 -8.58 6.90 29.91
N GLY A 607 -9.22 7.91 29.31
CA GLY A 607 -8.92 8.36 27.95
C GLY A 607 -9.60 7.54 26.86
N GLU A 608 -10.49 6.60 27.20
CA GLU A 608 -11.30 5.88 26.24
C GLU A 608 -12.73 6.42 26.21
N THR A 609 -13.28 6.65 25.01
CA THR A 609 -14.63 7.21 24.84
C THR A 609 -15.52 6.38 23.93
N TRP A 610 -14.99 5.27 23.41
CA TRP A 610 -15.74 4.38 22.54
C TRP A 610 -16.87 3.66 23.29
N ARG A 611 -17.92 3.33 22.55
CA ARG A 611 -19.14 2.71 23.05
C ARG A 611 -19.37 1.41 22.32
N TRP A 612 -19.96 0.45 23.03
CA TRP A 612 -20.38 -0.82 22.47
C TRP A 612 -21.87 -0.98 22.63
N CYS A 613 -22.56 -1.23 21.52
CA CYS A 613 -23.95 -1.64 21.54
C CYS A 613 -24.03 -3.16 21.65
N PHE A 614 -24.56 -3.70 22.74
CA PHE A 614 -24.75 -5.14 22.93
C PHE A 614 -25.91 -5.70 22.08
N VAL A 615 -26.85 -4.84 21.65
CA VAL A 615 -27.98 -5.24 20.79
C VAL A 615 -27.52 -5.42 19.35
N ASP A 616 -26.98 -4.37 18.75
CA ASP A 616 -26.54 -4.38 17.35
C ASP A 616 -25.13 -4.94 17.20
N LYS A 617 -24.42 -5.17 18.31
CA LYS A 617 -23.03 -5.66 18.38
C LYS A 617 -22.12 -4.83 17.49
N GLN A 618 -22.23 -3.50 17.66
CA GLN A 618 -21.50 -2.51 16.90
C GLN A 618 -20.73 -1.61 17.86
N LEU A 619 -19.52 -1.27 17.43
CA LEU A 619 -18.71 -0.21 18.01
C LEU A 619 -19.25 1.15 17.55
N GLY A 620 -19.33 2.12 18.47
CA GLY A 620 -19.85 3.46 18.20
C GLY A 620 -19.34 4.52 19.14
#